data_AF-A0A371CNY5-F1
#
_entry.id   AF-A0A371CNY5-F1
#
_cell.length_a   1.000
_cell.length_b   1.000
_cell.length_c   1.000
_cell.angle_alpha   90.00
_cell.angle_beta   90.00
_cell.angle_gamma   90.00
#
_symmetry.space_group_name_H-M   'P 1'
#
loop_
_entity.id
_entity.type
_entity.pdbx_description
1 polymer ?
#
loop_
_entity_poly.entity_id
_entity_poly.type
_entity_poly.pdbx_seq_one_letter_code
_entity_poly.pdbx_strand_id
1 'polypeptide(L)'
;MNVESYASSENPRKRVKLEEPDEKPFQNHPTLYIPDGSVILRTGGTLFCVHKSLLSKHSPVFKELFQQDNERFRGLPYYTMEETREDLEVLLNVLYDGLYVDVQNLTVETFPTLAAVLRMASKYKIERPCHEIVARIRKQWPASLADHD
;
A
#
# COMPACT_ATOMS: atom_id res chain seq x y z
N MET A 1 72.44 5.19 -20.91
CA MET A 1 71.62 3.98 -20.99
C MET A 1 71.33 3.54 -19.56
N ASN A 2 70.04 3.44 -19.20
CA ASN A 2 69.36 2.64 -18.13
C ASN A 2 70.14 2.36 -16.81
N VAL A 3 69.60 2.42 -15.59
CA VAL A 3 68.22 2.32 -15.06
C VAL A 3 68.24 2.63 -13.55
N GLU A 4 67.07 3.05 -13.03
CA GLU A 4 66.53 2.81 -11.65
C GLU A 4 67.15 3.57 -10.45
N SER A 5 66.42 4.07 -9.46
CA SER A 5 65.04 3.85 -8.99
C SER A 5 64.56 5.10 -8.22
N TYR A 6 63.30 5.50 -8.42
CA TYR A 6 62.60 6.41 -7.50
C TYR A 6 61.57 5.59 -6.73
N ALA A 7 61.81 5.41 -5.42
CA ALA A 7 60.76 5.07 -4.49
C ALA A 7 59.85 6.30 -4.31
N SER A 8 58.54 6.14 -4.45
CA SER A 8 57.59 7.09 -3.89
C SER A 8 56.34 6.36 -3.43
N SER A 9 56.03 6.65 -2.18
CA SER A 9 55.05 6.03 -1.30
C SER A 9 53.62 6.14 -1.82
N GLU A 10 52.94 4.99 -1.89
CA GLU A 10 51.48 4.94 -1.92
C GLU A 10 50.93 5.34 -0.56
N ASN A 11 50.00 6.30 -0.55
CA ASN A 11 49.05 6.43 0.55
C ASN A 11 47.65 6.61 -0.03
N PRO A 12 46.93 5.50 -0.31
CA PRO A 12 45.56 5.58 -0.78
C PRO A 12 44.68 5.95 0.41
N ARG A 13 44.25 7.22 0.39
CA ARG A 13 43.20 7.85 1.19
C ARG A 13 42.24 6.83 1.79
N LYS A 14 42.27 6.68 3.13
CA LYS A 14 41.18 6.11 3.92
C LYS A 14 39.86 6.71 3.42
N ARG A 15 39.08 5.92 2.68
CA ARG A 15 37.67 6.23 2.41
C ARG A 15 36.98 6.29 3.77
N VAL A 16 36.62 7.49 4.20
CA VAL A 16 35.65 7.69 5.27
C VAL A 16 34.38 6.99 4.79
N LYS A 17 34.03 5.89 5.47
CA LYS A 17 32.74 5.23 5.27
C LYS A 17 31.71 6.21 5.79
N LEU A 18 31.06 6.94 4.88
CA LEU A 18 29.85 7.67 5.19
C LEU A 18 28.87 6.61 5.70
N GLU A 19 28.59 6.65 7.00
CA GLU A 19 27.49 5.88 7.56
C GLU A 19 26.23 6.42 6.88
N GLU A 20 25.71 5.68 5.91
CA GLU A 20 24.38 5.93 5.39
C GLU A 20 23.42 5.88 6.58
N PRO A 21 22.51 6.86 6.71
CA PRO A 21 21.59 6.90 7.84
C PRO A 21 20.88 5.56 7.89
N ASP A 22 20.69 5.06 9.11
CA ASP A 22 20.13 3.75 9.46
C ASP A 22 18.68 3.62 8.92
N GLU A 23 18.53 3.54 7.59
CA GLU A 23 17.27 3.30 6.92
C GLU A 23 16.89 1.87 7.25
N LYS A 24 16.04 1.74 8.26
CA LYS A 24 15.43 0.46 8.62
C LYS A 24 15.01 -0.25 7.33
N PRO A 25 15.44 -1.51 7.12
CA PRO A 25 15.15 -2.21 5.89
C PRO A 25 13.63 -2.27 5.71
N PHE A 26 13.18 -2.11 4.46
CA PHE A 26 11.78 -2.29 4.13
C PHE A 26 11.27 -3.65 4.62
N GLN A 27 10.11 -3.64 5.28
CA GLN A 27 9.49 -4.82 5.86
C GLN A 27 8.34 -5.28 4.97
N ASN A 28 8.31 -6.57 4.67
CA ASN A 28 7.19 -7.17 3.95
C ASN A 28 5.97 -7.20 4.88
N HIS A 29 4.79 -6.85 4.36
CA HIS A 29 3.54 -7.01 5.09
C HIS A 29 3.34 -8.48 5.49
N PRO A 30 2.94 -8.79 6.74
CA PRO A 30 2.87 -10.17 7.22
C PRO A 30 1.91 -11.07 6.42
N THR A 31 0.82 -10.50 5.91
CA THR A 31 -0.25 -11.24 5.21
C THR A 31 -0.52 -10.78 3.77
N LEU A 32 -0.08 -9.58 3.40
CA LEU A 32 -0.36 -8.95 2.09
C LEU A 32 0.92 -8.79 1.25
N TYR A 33 1.95 -9.55 1.61
CA TYR A 33 3.10 -9.81 0.76
C TYR A 33 2.94 -11.21 0.17
N ILE A 34 2.19 -11.29 -0.92
CA ILE A 34 1.76 -12.55 -1.51
C ILE A 34 2.88 -13.10 -2.42
N PRO A 35 3.28 -14.37 -2.30
CA PRO A 35 4.38 -14.96 -3.05
C PRO A 35 4.25 -14.86 -4.58
N ASP A 36 3.03 -14.95 -5.12
CA ASP A 36 2.72 -14.82 -6.56
C ASP A 36 2.25 -13.42 -6.96
N GLY A 37 2.44 -12.44 -6.07
CA GLY A 37 2.15 -11.03 -6.37
C GLY A 37 2.93 -10.53 -7.60
N SER A 38 2.29 -9.65 -8.35
CA SER A 38 2.79 -9.13 -9.64
C SER A 38 3.12 -7.64 -9.61
N VAL A 39 2.88 -6.97 -8.48
CA VAL A 39 3.22 -5.57 -8.24
C VAL A 39 3.54 -5.35 -6.77
N ILE A 40 4.51 -4.47 -6.49
CA ILE A 40 4.86 -4.04 -5.14
C ILE A 40 4.35 -2.62 -4.91
N LEU A 41 3.55 -2.44 -3.86
CA LEU A 41 3.14 -1.14 -3.35
C LEU A 41 3.89 -0.86 -2.06
N ARG A 42 4.47 0.34 -1.93
CA ARG A 42 5.23 0.74 -0.75
C ARG A 42 4.58 1.94 -0.09
N THR A 43 4.47 1.88 1.23
CA THR A 43 4.21 3.06 2.07
C THR A 43 5.06 3.02 3.32
N GLY A 44 5.69 4.15 3.65
CA GLY A 44 6.64 4.24 4.76
C GLY A 44 7.71 3.14 4.70
N GLY A 45 7.81 2.33 5.74
CA GLY A 45 8.72 1.18 5.81
C GLY A 45 8.12 -0.16 5.34
N THR A 46 6.89 -0.19 4.83
CA THR A 46 6.14 -1.44 4.55
C THR A 46 5.97 -1.69 3.06
N LEU A 47 6.16 -2.94 2.64
CA LEU A 47 5.94 -3.44 1.29
C LEU A 47 4.73 -4.37 1.24
N PHE A 48 3.85 -4.12 0.28
CA PHE A 48 2.74 -4.99 -0.09
C PHE A 48 3.06 -5.59 -1.45
N CYS A 49 2.99 -6.91 -1.59
CA CYS A 49 3.20 -7.61 -2.86
C CYS A 49 1.87 -8.26 -3.25
N VAL A 50 1.22 -7.74 -4.29
CA VAL A 50 -0.19 -8.02 -4.59
C VAL A 50 -0.42 -8.26 -6.08
N HIS A 51 -1.62 -8.72 -6.43
CA HIS A 51 -2.03 -9.02 -7.78
C HIS A 51 -2.45 -7.76 -8.55
N LYS A 52 -1.62 -7.36 -9.52
CA LYS A 52 -1.86 -6.23 -10.43
C LYS A 52 -3.23 -6.34 -11.11
N SER A 53 -3.55 -7.53 -11.63
CA SER A 53 -4.80 -7.81 -12.35
C SER A 53 -6.04 -7.66 -11.48
N LEU A 54 -5.99 -8.11 -10.22
CA LEU A 54 -7.09 -7.98 -9.26
C LEU A 54 -7.38 -6.50 -8.98
N LEU A 55 -6.35 -5.73 -8.62
CA LEU A 55 -6.48 -4.31 -8.33
C LEU A 55 -7.00 -3.54 -9.56
N SER A 56 -6.44 -3.77 -10.76
CA SER A 56 -6.92 -3.14 -12.00
C SER A 56 -8.34 -3.51 -12.39
N LYS A 57 -8.80 -4.72 -12.06
CA LYS A 57 -10.17 -5.17 -12.35
C LYS A 57 -11.19 -4.41 -11.52
N HIS A 58 -10.85 -4.10 -10.28
CA HIS A 58 -11.77 -3.48 -9.32
C HIS A 58 -11.60 -1.97 -9.17
N SER A 59 -10.51 -1.40 -9.67
CA SER A 59 -10.20 0.02 -9.58
C SER A 59 -9.66 0.55 -10.92
N PRO A 60 -10.38 1.47 -11.58
CA PRO A 60 -9.84 2.15 -12.75
C PRO A 60 -8.62 3.02 -12.40
N VAL A 61 -8.53 3.52 -11.17
CA VAL A 61 -7.37 4.30 -10.69
C VAL A 61 -6.12 3.43 -10.63
N PHE A 62 -6.20 2.23 -10.04
CA PHE A 62 -5.07 1.30 -10.10
C PHE A 62 -4.76 0.87 -11.53
N LYS A 63 -5.78 0.65 -12.37
CA LYS A 63 -5.57 0.31 -13.78
C LYS A 63 -4.75 1.37 -14.51
N GLU A 64 -5.05 2.64 -14.30
CA GLU A 64 -4.33 3.77 -14.89
C GLU A 64 -2.93 3.93 -14.29
N LEU A 65 -2.80 3.90 -12.96
CA LEU A 65 -1.52 3.93 -12.26
C LEU A 65 -0.53 2.91 -12.83
N PHE A 66 -1.04 1.70 -13.09
CA PHE A 66 -0.29 0.56 -13.55
C PHE A 66 0.08 0.54 -15.04
N GLN A 67 -0.37 1.54 -15.81
CA GLN A 67 0.02 1.76 -17.19
C GLN A 67 1.26 2.65 -17.32
N GLN A 68 1.61 3.39 -16.27
CA GLN A 68 2.79 4.26 -16.28
C GLN A 68 4.07 3.40 -16.38
N ASP A 69 5.15 3.98 -16.92
CA ASP A 69 6.46 3.34 -16.85
C ASP A 69 7.00 3.52 -15.43
N ASN A 70 7.44 2.43 -14.78
CA ASN A 70 7.67 2.42 -13.35
C ASN A 70 8.99 1.80 -12.97
N GLU A 71 9.50 2.28 -11.85
CA GLU A 71 10.62 1.67 -11.15
C GLU A 71 10.34 0.19 -10.86
N ARG A 72 11.42 -0.58 -10.78
CA ARG A 72 11.36 -2.01 -10.45
C ARG A 72 12.06 -2.25 -9.13
N PHE A 73 11.40 -3.02 -8.27
CA PHE A 73 11.98 -3.52 -7.04
C PHE A 73 11.83 -5.04 -7.01
N ARG A 74 12.94 -5.76 -6.76
CA ARG A 74 12.99 -7.23 -6.83
C ARG A 74 12.42 -7.80 -8.15
N GLY A 75 12.62 -7.08 -9.26
CA GLY A 75 12.14 -7.46 -10.59
C GLY A 75 10.67 -7.14 -10.90
N LEU A 76 9.88 -6.72 -9.90
CA LEU A 76 8.47 -6.38 -10.04
C LEU A 76 8.27 -4.88 -10.21
N PRO A 77 7.21 -4.43 -10.93
CA PRO A 77 6.78 -3.04 -10.91
C PRO A 77 6.56 -2.57 -9.47
N TYR A 78 7.06 -1.38 -9.16
CA TYR A 78 7.12 -0.84 -7.81
C TYR A 78 6.55 0.58 -7.76
N TYR A 79 5.67 0.84 -6.78
CA TYR A 79 4.98 2.11 -6.64
C TYR A 79 5.04 2.58 -5.19
N THR A 80 5.46 3.83 -5.00
CA THR A 80 5.30 4.50 -3.70
C THR A 80 3.90 5.08 -3.60
N MET A 81 3.20 4.72 -2.53
CA MET A 81 1.83 5.13 -2.24
C MET A 81 1.83 6.29 -1.25
N GLU A 82 0.85 7.19 -1.38
CA GLU A 82 0.67 8.32 -0.47
C GLU A 82 -0.08 7.91 0.80
N GLU A 83 -0.81 6.80 0.74
CA GLU A 83 -1.66 6.34 1.83
C GLU A 83 -0.86 5.71 2.96
N THR A 84 -1.46 5.71 4.15
CA THR A 84 -0.86 5.04 5.31
C THR A 84 -0.86 3.53 5.13
N ARG A 85 -0.07 2.85 5.97
CA ARG A 85 -0.03 1.38 6.02
C ARG A 85 -1.43 0.81 6.28
N GLU A 86 -2.16 1.42 7.21
CA GLU A 86 -3.49 1.00 7.66
C GLU A 86 -4.54 1.20 6.57
N ASP A 87 -4.50 2.33 5.86
CA ASP A 87 -5.42 2.62 4.76
C ASP A 87 -5.25 1.60 3.62
N LEU A 88 -4.01 1.28 3.22
CA LEU A 88 -3.74 0.26 2.21
C LEU A 88 -4.13 -1.15 2.69
N GLU A 89 -3.83 -1.49 3.93
CA GLU A 89 -4.19 -2.81 4.50
C GLU A 89 -5.70 -3.03 4.44
N VAL A 90 -6.48 -2.03 4.90
CA VAL A 90 -7.95 -2.08 4.85
C VAL A 90 -8.47 -2.18 3.42
N LEU A 91 -7.93 -1.37 2.49
CA LEU A 91 -8.37 -1.41 1.09
C LEU A 91 -8.08 -2.77 0.44
N LEU A 92 -6.86 -3.29 0.63
CA LEU A 92 -6.41 -4.53 0.02
C LEU A 92 -7.20 -5.72 0.58
N ASN A 93 -7.41 -5.78 1.90
CA ASN A 93 -8.25 -6.82 2.50
C ASN A 93 -9.67 -6.81 1.90
N VAL A 94 -10.26 -5.63 1.71
CA VAL A 94 -11.59 -5.53 1.06
C VAL A 94 -11.57 -6.03 -0.39
N LEU A 95 -10.48 -5.86 -1.12
CA LEU A 95 -10.35 -6.35 -2.50
C LEU A 95 -10.10 -7.85 -2.61
N TYR A 96 -9.41 -8.45 -1.65
CA TYR A 96 -9.14 -9.89 -1.62
C TYR A 96 -10.29 -10.69 -1.03
N ASP A 97 -10.82 -10.21 0.09
CA ASP A 97 -11.65 -11.02 0.98
C ASP A 97 -13.06 -10.44 1.16
N GLY A 98 -13.29 -9.21 0.70
CA GLY A 98 -14.54 -8.49 0.87
C GLY A 98 -14.64 -7.72 2.20
N LEU A 99 -15.80 -7.13 2.45
CA LEU A 99 -16.03 -6.35 3.67
C LEU A 99 -16.36 -7.26 4.87
N TYR A 100 -15.47 -7.27 5.85
CA TYR A 100 -15.66 -7.97 7.13
C TYR A 100 -16.26 -7.13 8.26
N VAL A 101 -16.44 -5.81 8.06
CA VAL A 101 -17.02 -4.96 9.09
C VAL A 101 -18.50 -5.28 9.28
N ASP A 102 -18.88 -5.62 10.51
CA ASP A 102 -20.28 -5.72 10.90
C ASP A 102 -20.90 -4.32 10.99
N VAL A 103 -21.49 -3.91 9.88
CA VAL A 103 -22.21 -2.64 9.76
C VAL A 103 -23.51 -2.59 10.59
N GLN A 104 -23.98 -3.71 11.14
CA GLN A 104 -25.16 -3.73 12.02
C GLN A 104 -24.84 -3.29 13.44
N ASN A 105 -23.62 -3.55 13.91
CA ASN A 105 -23.16 -3.26 15.27
C ASN A 105 -21.94 -2.34 15.27
N LEU A 106 -22.07 -1.17 14.63
CA LEU A 106 -20.98 -0.21 14.60
C LEU A 106 -20.67 0.33 16.00
N THR A 107 -19.46 0.03 16.45
CA THR A 107 -18.87 0.59 17.67
C THR A 107 -17.93 1.75 17.33
N VAL A 108 -17.58 2.53 18.35
CA VAL A 108 -16.52 3.57 18.27
C VAL A 108 -15.20 2.99 17.76
N GLU A 109 -14.93 1.71 18.00
CA GLU A 109 -13.70 1.02 17.58
C GLU A 109 -13.74 0.59 16.10
N THR A 110 -14.90 0.16 15.60
CA THR A 110 -15.06 -0.28 14.20
C THR A 110 -15.31 0.86 13.21
N PHE A 111 -15.78 2.01 13.71
CA PHE A 111 -16.11 3.15 12.87
C PHE A 111 -14.90 3.72 12.09
N PRO A 112 -13.70 3.88 12.68
CA PRO A 112 -12.51 4.30 11.93
C PRO A 112 -12.17 3.39 10.75
N THR A 113 -12.28 2.07 10.93
CA THR A 113 -12.05 1.11 9.84
C THR A 113 -13.07 1.28 8.72
N LEU A 114 -14.36 1.40 9.06
CA LEU A 114 -15.40 1.65 8.04
C LEU A 114 -15.16 2.96 7.29
N ALA A 115 -14.79 4.02 8.00
CA ALA A 115 -14.47 5.31 7.41
C ALA A 115 -13.25 5.22 6.47
N ALA A 116 -12.22 4.46 6.86
CA ALA A 116 -11.06 4.19 6.02
C ALA A 116 -11.46 3.43 4.75
N VAL A 117 -12.28 2.37 4.86
CA VAL A 117 -12.80 1.64 3.70
C VAL A 117 -13.52 2.59 2.74
N LEU A 118 -14.45 3.40 3.24
CA LEU A 118 -15.25 4.31 2.42
C LEU A 118 -14.38 5.37 1.72
N ARG A 119 -13.42 5.96 2.45
CA ARG A 119 -12.48 6.94 1.90
C ARG A 119 -11.62 6.32 0.81
N MET A 120 -11.04 5.15 1.07
CA MET A 120 -10.14 4.47 0.15
C MET A 120 -10.89 3.97 -1.09
N ALA A 121 -12.05 3.35 -0.91
CA ALA A 121 -12.85 2.87 -2.02
C ALA A 121 -13.37 4.03 -2.89
N SER A 122 -13.64 5.20 -2.31
CA SER A 122 -13.92 6.43 -3.07
C SER A 122 -12.71 6.92 -3.84
N LYS A 123 -11.53 7.04 -3.19
CA LYS A 123 -10.27 7.49 -3.83
C LYS A 123 -9.90 6.61 -5.03
N TYR A 124 -10.02 5.30 -4.87
CA TYR A 124 -9.67 4.31 -5.89
C TYR A 124 -10.84 3.93 -6.80
N LYS A 125 -12.00 4.58 -6.68
CA LYS A 125 -13.21 4.33 -7.49
C LYS A 125 -13.60 2.84 -7.52
N ILE A 126 -13.61 2.20 -6.36
CA ILE A 126 -13.97 0.79 -6.17
C ILE A 126 -15.47 0.70 -5.92
N GLU A 127 -16.24 0.31 -6.94
CA GLU A 127 -17.71 0.45 -6.92
C GLU A 127 -18.44 -0.67 -6.18
N ARG A 128 -18.00 -1.93 -6.31
CA ARG A 128 -18.75 -3.09 -5.77
C ARG A 128 -18.76 -3.14 -4.24
N PRO A 129 -17.60 -3.16 -3.56
CA PRO A 129 -17.55 -3.03 -2.10
C PRO A 129 -18.29 -1.80 -1.58
N CYS A 130 -18.14 -0.63 -2.21
CA CYS A 130 -18.87 0.58 -1.85
C CYS A 130 -20.39 0.41 -1.93
N HIS A 131 -20.90 -0.17 -3.03
CA HIS A 131 -22.33 -0.41 -3.17
C HIS A 131 -22.87 -1.34 -2.08
N GLU A 132 -22.15 -2.41 -1.74
CA GLU A 132 -22.56 -3.33 -0.68
C GLU A 132 -22.54 -2.64 0.69
N ILE A 133 -21.50 -1.87 1.00
CA ILE A 133 -21.41 -1.09 2.24
C ILE A 133 -22.57 -0.10 2.32
N VAL A 134 -22.76 0.72 1.29
CA VAL A 134 -23.80 1.76 1.25
C VAL A 134 -25.20 1.14 1.27
N ALA A 135 -25.43 0.03 0.57
CA ALA A 135 -26.70 -0.67 0.59
C ALA A 135 -27.02 -1.22 1.99
N ARG A 136 -26.03 -1.80 2.68
CA ARG A 136 -26.21 -2.26 4.06
C ARG A 136 -26.49 -1.09 5.02
N ILE A 137 -25.75 0.02 4.90
CA ILE A 137 -25.99 1.23 5.70
C ILE A 137 -27.40 1.79 5.44
N ARG A 138 -27.82 1.94 4.18
CA ARG A 138 -29.15 2.46 3.81
C ARG A 138 -30.30 1.57 4.28
N LYS A 139 -30.11 0.25 4.27
CA LYS A 139 -31.11 -0.69 4.78
C LYS A 139 -31.29 -0.54 6.30
N GLN A 140 -30.23 -0.18 7.01
CA GLN A 140 -30.21 -0.05 8.47
C GLN A 140 -30.51 1.36 8.96
N TRP A 141 -30.42 2.36 8.08
CA TRP A 141 -30.89 3.72 8.33
C TRP A 141 -32.27 3.90 7.69
N PRO A 142 -33.35 3.37 8.31
CA PRO A 142 -34.68 3.82 7.91
C PRO A 142 -34.70 5.33 8.12
N ALA A 143 -35.39 6.05 7.24
CA ALA A 143 -35.65 7.48 7.42
C ALA A 143 -36.58 7.75 8.61
N SER A 144 -36.34 7.16 9.79
CA SER A 144 -37.08 7.40 11.01
C SER A 144 -36.33 8.41 11.89
N LEU A 145 -36.22 9.62 11.36
CA LEU A 145 -36.24 10.83 12.19
C LEU A 145 -37.69 11.18 12.59
N ALA A 146 -38.62 10.24 12.43
CA ALA A 146 -40.05 10.38 12.68
C ALA A 146 -40.59 9.54 13.86
N ASP A 147 -39.74 8.78 14.58
CA ASP A 147 -40.17 7.98 15.75
C ASP A 147 -39.41 8.36 17.04
N HIS A 148 -38.96 9.61 17.13
CA HIS A 148 -38.53 10.20 18.40
C HIS A 148 -39.38 11.43 18.70
N ASP A 149 -40.65 11.17 19.06
CA ASP A 149 -41.43 12.05 19.94
C ASP A 149 -41.17 11.65 21.41
#